data_AF-A0A3G5T6Z4-F1
#
_entry.id   AF-A0A3G5T6Z4-F1
#
_cell.length_a   1.000
_cell.length_b   1.000
_cell.length_c   1.000
_cell.angle_alpha   90.00
_cell.angle_beta   90.00
_cell.angle_gamma   90.00
#
_symmetry.space_group_name_H-M   'P 1'
#
loop_
_entity.id
_entity.type
_entity.pdbx_description
1 polymer ?
#
loop_
_entity_poly.entity_id
_entity_poly.type
_entity_poly.pdbx_seq_one_letter_code
_entity_poly.pdbx_strand_id
1 'polypeptide(L)'
;MTYEQPSHQPEQPGSGGSDQQPNFFARLFDFRFNAYVTPTIISVLYVLGMIGIAIGYLSYVVLAFNVNAGFGILVLLILGPLGALLALIWLRVTLEFYLALVRLSGDFRQWRDEWRQQASR
;
A
#
# COMPACT_ATOMS: atom_id res chain seq x y z
N MET A 1 38.93 -35.98 43.41
CA MET A 1 39.34 -36.33 42.03
C MET A 1 38.28 -35.75 41.12
N THR A 2 38.61 -34.60 40.53
CA THR A 2 37.74 -33.79 39.68
C THR A 2 37.72 -34.42 38.30
N TYR A 3 36.53 -34.70 37.76
CA TYR A 3 36.39 -35.06 36.35
C TYR A 3 36.34 -33.77 35.55
N GLU A 4 37.44 -33.44 34.87
CA GLU A 4 37.45 -32.43 33.83
C GLU A 4 36.73 -33.00 32.60
N GLN A 5 35.60 -32.39 32.26
CA GLN A 5 34.81 -32.75 31.09
C GLN A 5 35.30 -31.92 29.90
N PRO A 6 35.74 -32.51 28.77
CA PRO A 6 36.22 -31.76 27.62
C PRO A 6 35.05 -31.04 26.95
N SER A 7 35.10 -29.71 26.88
CA SER A 7 34.13 -28.90 26.15
C SER A 7 34.35 -29.02 24.65
N HIS A 8 33.66 -29.96 24.01
CA HIS A 8 33.45 -29.93 22.56
C HIS A 8 32.24 -29.03 22.26
N GLN A 9 32.50 -27.75 21.99
CA GLN A 9 31.55 -26.90 21.28
C GLN A 9 31.71 -27.18 19.78
N PRO A 10 30.72 -27.79 19.11
CA PRO A 10 30.69 -27.75 17.66
C PRO A 10 30.42 -26.30 17.23
N GLU A 11 31.44 -25.67 16.63
CA GLU A 11 31.28 -24.47 15.82
C GLU A 11 30.32 -24.82 14.67
N GLN A 12 29.08 -24.32 14.73
CA GLN A 12 28.17 -24.35 13.59
C GLN A 12 28.25 -23.04 12.81
N PRO A 13 28.25 -23.13 11.48
CA PRO A 13 28.73 -22.09 10.59
C PRO A 13 27.76 -20.93 10.60
N GLY A 14 28.29 -19.72 10.47
CA GLY A 14 27.51 -18.52 10.19
C GLY A 14 26.59 -18.75 9.00
N SER A 15 25.33 -19.07 9.28
CA SER A 15 24.26 -18.83 8.33
C SER A 15 24.01 -17.33 8.36
N GLY A 16 24.75 -16.62 7.52
CA GLY A 16 24.26 -15.40 6.90
C GLY A 16 22.99 -15.75 6.14
N GLY A 17 21.90 -15.96 6.88
CA GLY A 17 20.57 -15.82 6.36
C GLY A 17 20.48 -14.34 6.06
N SER A 18 20.70 -14.00 4.78
CA SER A 18 20.08 -12.82 4.21
C SER A 18 18.65 -12.82 4.73
N ASP A 19 18.37 -11.93 5.68
CA ASP A 19 17.01 -11.53 6.04
C ASP A 19 16.40 -11.08 4.73
N GLN A 20 15.85 -12.05 4.01
CA GLN A 20 15.26 -11.87 2.70
C GLN A 20 13.93 -11.23 3.04
N GLN A 21 14.00 -9.91 3.26
CA GLN A 21 12.86 -9.05 3.43
C GLN A 21 11.85 -9.51 2.39
N PRO A 22 10.69 -10.01 2.83
CA PRO A 22 9.81 -10.73 1.93
C PRO A 22 9.41 -9.78 0.81
N ASN A 23 9.79 -10.16 -0.42
CA ASN A 23 9.68 -9.35 -1.64
C ASN A 23 8.29 -8.71 -1.74
N PHE A 24 8.21 -7.40 -1.47
CA PHE A 24 6.98 -6.59 -1.53
C PHE A 24 6.26 -6.72 -2.87
N PHE A 25 7.04 -6.75 -3.96
CA PHE A 25 6.53 -6.96 -5.31
C PHE A 25 5.94 -8.37 -5.49
N ALA A 26 6.56 -9.41 -4.92
CA ALA A 26 6.02 -10.76 -4.99
C ALA A 26 4.67 -10.88 -4.24
N ARG A 27 4.49 -10.12 -3.16
CA ARG A 27 3.21 -10.04 -2.43
C ARG A 27 2.15 -9.22 -3.16
N LEU A 28 2.53 -8.18 -3.92
CA LEU A 28 1.63 -7.42 -4.78
C LEU A 28 1.07 -8.26 -5.94
N PHE A 29 1.88 -9.17 -6.48
CA PHE A 29 1.47 -10.10 -7.54
C PHE A 29 1.01 -11.47 -7.01
N ASP A 30 0.78 -11.62 -5.70
CA ASP A 30 0.22 -12.84 -5.14
C ASP A 30 -1.31 -12.88 -5.35
N PHE A 31 -1.73 -13.46 -6.47
CA PHE A 31 -3.14 -13.64 -6.85
C PHE A 31 -3.93 -14.56 -5.90
N ARG A 32 -3.29 -15.19 -4.91
CA ARG A 32 -3.94 -16.08 -3.93
C ARG A 32 -4.44 -15.34 -2.67
N PHE A 33 -4.19 -14.04 -2.53
CA PHE A 33 -4.66 -13.18 -1.41
C PHE A 33 -4.39 -13.77 0.00
N ASN A 34 -3.31 -14.53 0.17
CA ASN A 34 -3.10 -15.34 1.37
C ASN A 34 -2.48 -14.53 2.55
N ALA A 35 -2.15 -13.27 2.33
CA ALA A 35 -1.59 -12.35 3.34
C ALA A 35 -2.51 -11.13 3.53
N TYR A 36 -2.54 -10.55 4.75
CA TYR A 36 -3.23 -9.30 5.06
C TYR A 36 -2.53 -8.10 4.39
N VAL A 37 -2.51 -8.08 3.06
CA VAL A 37 -1.85 -7.05 2.25
C VAL A 37 -2.75 -5.82 2.07
N THR A 38 -3.98 -5.85 2.58
CA THR A 38 -5.00 -4.82 2.32
C THR A 38 -4.55 -3.41 2.71
N PRO A 39 -3.92 -3.15 3.87
CA PRO A 39 -3.39 -1.81 4.18
C PRO A 39 -2.23 -1.40 3.27
N THR A 40 -1.42 -2.37 2.82
CA THR A 40 -0.23 -2.16 2.00
C THR A 40 -0.56 -1.90 0.53
N ILE A 41 -1.60 -2.52 -0.01
CA ILE A 41 -2.06 -2.31 -1.40
C ILE A 41 -2.57 -0.88 -1.59
N ILE A 42 -3.24 -0.32 -0.59
CA ILE A 42 -3.86 1.02 -0.67
C ILE A 42 -2.81 2.11 -0.92
N SER A 43 -1.62 2.03 -0.30
CA SER A 43 -0.55 3.01 -0.53
C SER A 43 0.02 2.92 -1.95
N VAL A 44 0.13 1.71 -2.50
CA VAL A 44 0.56 1.49 -3.89
C VAL A 44 -0.46 2.03 -4.88
N LEU A 45 -1.76 1.78 -4.63
CA LEU A 45 -2.85 2.32 -5.44
C LEU A 45 -2.84 3.86 -5.42
N TYR A 46 -2.52 4.49 -4.29
CA TYR A 46 -2.37 5.94 -4.24
C TYR A 46 -1.28 6.44 -5.17
N VAL A 47 -0.08 5.86 -5.08
CA VAL A 47 1.06 6.25 -5.91
C VAL A 47 0.77 6.02 -7.40
N LEU A 48 0.22 4.85 -7.75
CA LEU A 48 -0.18 4.55 -9.13
C LEU A 48 -1.28 5.50 -9.62
N GLY A 49 -2.27 5.81 -8.79
CA GLY A 49 -3.32 6.76 -9.10
C GLY A 49 -2.78 8.18 -9.33
N MET A 50 -1.83 8.64 -8.50
CA MET A 50 -1.16 9.93 -8.71
C MET A 50 -0.40 9.98 -10.02
N ILE A 51 0.36 8.94 -10.34
CA ILE A 51 1.08 8.82 -11.62
C ILE A 51 0.08 8.82 -12.78
N GLY A 52 -1.01 8.06 -12.67
CA GLY A 52 -2.08 8.02 -13.66
C GLY A 52 -2.74 9.38 -13.89
N ILE A 53 -3.01 10.13 -12.81
CA ILE A 53 -3.56 11.50 -12.90
C ILE A 53 -2.57 12.43 -13.59
N ALA A 54 -1.27 12.35 -13.26
CA ALA A 54 -0.24 13.18 -13.90
C ALA A 54 -0.13 12.91 -15.41
N ILE A 55 -0.12 11.63 -15.81
CA ILE A 55 -0.11 11.23 -17.22
C ILE A 55 -1.41 11.66 -17.91
N GLY A 56 -2.55 11.46 -17.25
CA GLY A 56 -3.87 11.87 -17.74
C GLY A 56 -3.95 13.37 -17.98
N TYR A 57 -3.45 14.18 -17.05
CA TYR A 57 -3.35 15.64 -17.19
C TYR A 57 -2.51 16.03 -18.41
N LEU A 58 -1.29 15.50 -18.53
CA LEU A 58 -0.42 15.78 -19.69
C LEU A 58 -1.09 15.39 -21.02
N SER A 59 -1.75 14.23 -21.05
CA SER A 59 -2.48 13.75 -22.23
C SER A 59 -3.63 14.69 -22.59
N TYR A 60 -4.40 15.15 -21.59
CA TYR A 60 -5.50 16.08 -21.79
C TYR A 60 -5.03 17.45 -22.30
N VAL A 61 -3.91 17.94 -21.79
CA VAL A 61 -3.27 19.17 -22.25
C VAL A 61 -2.92 19.05 -23.74
N VAL A 62 -2.25 17.96 -24.16
CA VAL A 62 -1.89 17.74 -25.57
C VAL A 62 -3.14 17.72 -26.46
N LEU A 63 -4.20 17.03 -26.03
CA LEU A 63 -5.47 17.00 -26.76
C LEU A 63 -6.12 18.39 -26.86
N ALA A 64 -6.07 19.19 -25.78
CA ALA A 64 -6.62 20.54 -25.78
C ALA A 64 -5.89 21.47 -26.78
N PHE A 65 -4.57 21.36 -26.89
CA PHE A 65 -3.79 22.11 -27.88
C PHE A 65 -4.08 21.71 -29.33
N ASN A 66 -4.48 20.46 -29.58
CA ASN A 66 -4.90 20.02 -30.92
C ASN A 66 -6.21 20.66 -31.38
N VAL A 67 -7.09 21.04 -30.44
CA VAL A 67 -8.37 21.69 -30.76
C VAL A 67 -8.16 23.18 -31.03
N ASN A 68 -7.51 23.89 -30.10
CA ASN A 68 -7.25 25.32 -30.22
C ASN A 68 -6.14 25.75 -29.24
N ALA A 69 -5.22 26.60 -29.68
CA ALA A 69 -4.11 27.07 -28.84
C ALA A 69 -4.57 27.82 -27.57
N GLY A 70 -5.60 28.67 -27.67
CA GLY A 70 -6.15 29.40 -26.52
C GLY A 70 -6.84 28.47 -25.51
N PHE A 71 -7.56 27.45 -26.01
CA PHE A 71 -8.14 26.42 -25.15
C PHE A 71 -7.06 25.57 -24.46
N GLY A 72 -6.00 25.19 -25.20
CA GLY A 72 -4.83 24.49 -24.66
C GLY A 72 -4.17 25.25 -23.51
N ILE A 73 -3.96 26.56 -23.65
CA ILE A 73 -3.37 27.42 -22.59
C ILE A 73 -4.29 27.47 -21.36
N LEU A 74 -5.60 27.62 -21.56
CA LEU A 74 -6.58 27.64 -20.48
C LEU A 74 -6.63 26.30 -19.71
N VAL A 75 -6.52 25.18 -20.41
CA VAL A 75 -6.41 23.84 -19.80
C VAL A 75 -5.08 23.66 -19.08
N LEU A 76 -3.97 24.12 -19.65
CA LEU A 76 -2.65 24.00 -19.02
C LEU A 76 -2.59 24.77 -17.69
N LEU A 77 -3.04 26.03 -17.66
CA LEU A 77 -2.87 26.90 -16.49
C LEU A 77 -3.99 26.78 -15.44
N ILE A 78 -5.23 26.58 -15.88
CA ILE A 78 -6.40 26.74 -14.99
C ILE A 78 -7.13 25.41 -14.84
N LEU A 79 -7.75 24.92 -15.92
CA LEU A 79 -8.67 23.79 -15.84
C LEU A 79 -7.96 22.49 -15.48
N GLY A 80 -6.75 22.28 -15.99
CA GLY A 80 -6.04 21.04 -15.77
C GLY A 80 -5.40 20.93 -14.38
N PRO A 81 -4.72 21.96 -13.82
CA PRO A 81 -4.30 21.93 -12.42
C PRO A 81 -5.49 21.81 -11.46
N LEU A 82 -6.58 22.53 -11.72
CA LEU A 82 -7.81 22.42 -10.93
C LEU A 82 -8.42 21.02 -11.01
N GLY A 83 -8.50 20.44 -12.21
CA GLY A 83 -9.01 19.10 -12.45
C GLY A 83 -8.12 18.01 -11.83
N ALA A 84 -6.80 18.14 -11.95
CA ALA A 84 -5.84 17.22 -11.34
C ALA A 84 -5.93 17.26 -9.81
N LEU A 85 -6.04 18.45 -9.21
CA LEU A 85 -6.22 18.62 -7.77
C LEU A 85 -7.53 17.99 -7.30
N LEU A 86 -8.64 18.22 -8.03
CA LEU A 86 -9.91 17.60 -7.71
C LEU A 86 -9.86 16.07 -7.83
N ALA A 87 -9.19 15.53 -8.85
CA ALA A 87 -8.98 14.09 -9.03
C ALA A 87 -8.12 13.50 -7.91
N LEU A 88 -7.09 14.20 -7.44
CA LEU A 88 -6.26 13.78 -6.31
C LEU A 88 -7.03 13.77 -4.99
N ILE A 89 -7.86 14.78 -4.74
CA ILE A 89 -8.75 14.81 -3.57
C ILE A 89 -9.72 13.63 -3.64
N TRP A 90 -10.34 13.40 -4.79
CA TRP A 90 -11.28 12.30 -4.99
C TRP A 90 -10.63 10.93 -4.75
N LEU A 91 -9.44 10.73 -5.33
CA LEU A 91 -8.62 9.54 -5.10
C LEU A 91 -8.33 9.34 -3.62
N ARG A 92 -7.95 10.42 -2.92
CA ARG A 92 -7.64 10.38 -1.48
C ARG A 92 -8.85 9.96 -0.65
N VAL A 93 -10.00 10.60 -0.84
CA VAL A 93 -11.24 10.27 -0.12
C VAL A 93 -11.65 8.83 -0.38
N THR A 94 -11.53 8.38 -1.63
CA THR A 94 -11.86 7.01 -2.02
C THR A 94 -10.95 5.98 -1.32
N LEU A 95 -9.64 6.22 -1.28
CA LEU A 95 -8.70 5.33 -0.61
C LEU A 95 -8.83 5.37 0.92
N GLU A 96 -9.10 6.53 1.51
CA GLU A 96 -9.42 6.67 2.92
C GLU A 96 -10.68 5.87 3.28
N PHE A 97 -11.71 5.93 2.42
CA PHE A 97 -12.92 5.12 2.58
C PHE A 97 -12.63 3.61 2.52
N TYR A 98 -11.86 3.14 1.53
CA TYR A 98 -11.45 1.73 1.47
C TYR A 98 -10.65 1.30 2.70
N LEU A 99 -9.71 2.13 3.15
CA LEU A 99 -8.91 1.86 4.35
C LEU A 99 -9.79 1.78 5.60
N ALA A 100 -10.78 2.67 5.73
CA ALA A 100 -11.73 2.67 6.84
C ALA A 100 -12.57 1.38 6.87
N LEU A 101 -13.07 0.92 5.71
CA LEU A 101 -13.80 -0.34 5.60
C LEU A 101 -12.96 -1.55 6.02
N VAL A 102 -11.70 -1.57 5.59
CA VAL A 102 -10.77 -2.65 5.90
C VAL A 102 -10.43 -2.67 7.39
N ARG A 103 -10.17 -1.51 7.98
CA ARG A 103 -9.92 -1.37 9.43
C ARG A 103 -11.13 -1.84 10.23
N LEU A 104 -12.32 -1.41 9.85
CA LEU A 104 -13.57 -1.83 10.47
C LEU A 104 -13.73 -3.36 10.49
N SER A 105 -13.36 -4.05 9.40
CA SER A 105 -13.41 -5.52 9.34
C SER A 105 -12.44 -6.23 10.30
N GLY A 106 -11.33 -5.56 10.65
CA GLY A 106 -10.37 -6.03 11.63
C GLY A 106 -10.91 -5.89 13.06
N ASP A 107 -11.48 -4.73 13.37
CA ASP A 107 -11.96 -4.39 14.72
C ASP A 107 -13.08 -5.34 15.19
N PHE A 108 -13.95 -5.79 14.29
CA PHE A 108 -14.98 -6.78 14.62
C PHE A 108 -14.42 -8.11 15.17
N ARG A 109 -13.19 -8.48 14.79
CA ARG A 109 -12.57 -9.73 15.27
C ARG A 109 -12.14 -9.62 16.73
N GLN A 110 -11.66 -8.45 17.13
CA GLN A 110 -11.21 -8.17 18.50
C GLN A 110 -12.41 -8.13 19.48
N TRP A 111 -13.49 -7.46 19.08
CA TRP A 111 -14.72 -7.41 19.89
C TRP A 111 -15.26 -8.80 20.22
N ARG A 112 -15.26 -9.74 19.25
CA ARG A 112 -15.73 -11.12 19.46
C ARG A 112 -14.93 -11.88 20.51
N ASP A 113 -13.63 -11.63 20.63
CA ASP A 113 -12.77 -12.39 21.55
C ASP A 113 -12.87 -11.86 22.99
N GLU A 114 -13.16 -10.57 23.16
CA GLU A 114 -13.49 -9.98 24.47
C GLU A 114 -14.79 -10.53 25.06
N TRP A 115 -15.84 -10.67 24.25
CA TRP A 115 -17.11 -11.28 24.69
C TRP A 115 -16.95 -12.72 25.13
N ARG A 116 -16.06 -13.49 24.48
CA ARG A 116 -15.78 -14.88 24.87
C ARG A 116 -15.11 -14.98 26.24
N GLN A 117 -14.22 -14.04 26.56
CA GLN A 117 -13.56 -14.01 27.86
C GLN A 117 -14.51 -13.59 28.98
N GLN A 118 -15.43 -12.65 28.71
CA GLN A 118 -16.47 -12.26 29.67
C GLN A 118 -17.49 -13.36 29.92
N ALA A 119 -17.90 -14.10 28.89
CA ALA A 119 -18.86 -15.21 29.04
C ALA A 119 -18.27 -16.44 29.78
N SER A 120 -16.94 -16.51 29.93
CA SER A 120 -16.24 -17.61 30.61
C SER A 120 -15.84 -17.32 32.07
N ARG A 121 -16.16 -16.13 32.60
CA ARG A 121 -16.00 -15.77 34.02
C ARG A 121 -17.34 -15.80 34.73
#